data_AF-A0A3D9CFI8-F1
#
_entry.id   AF-A0A3D9CFI8-F1
#
_cell.length_a   1.000
_cell.length_b   1.000
_cell.length_c   1.000
_cell.angle_alpha   90.00
_cell.angle_beta   90.00
_cell.angle_gamma   90.00
#
_symmetry.space_group_name_H-M   'P 1'
#
loop_
_entity.id
_entity.type
_entity.pdbx_description
1 polymer ?
#
loop_
_entity_poly.entity_id
_entity_poly.type
_entity_poly.pdbx_seq_one_letter_code
_entity_poly.pdbx_strand_id
1 'polypeptide(L)'
;MGRTLVWNSFTEFDGSGKAAGKINFGSYQARDWLADFSKAMSIDNEFKGGFFARLGYAWNGGNGNKFDYKTQNGGGLYAGSQIAEGVYVSARDVGNFAAGRAAAITGQDKMDFMLNAGGFNLSGNSKMGLIFNNSYWKNEALKEGFPDYGEHFNSNLFQRFGYENITTAEEIIKKSKLIWGDRK
;
A
#
# COMPACT_ATOMS: atom_id res chain seq x y z
N MET A 1 -18.55 -8.98 -17.18
CA MET A 1 -17.59 -7.84 -17.20
C MET A 1 -17.25 -7.49 -15.75
N GLY A 2 -15.98 -7.65 -15.35
CA GLY A 2 -15.54 -7.31 -14.00
C GLY A 2 -15.63 -5.80 -13.78
N ARG A 3 -16.16 -5.37 -12.63
CA ARG A 3 -16.18 -3.96 -12.25
C ARG A 3 -14.76 -3.59 -11.83
N THR A 4 -13.98 -2.97 -12.72
CA THR A 4 -12.81 -2.21 -12.27
C THR A 4 -13.38 -1.01 -11.54
N LEU A 5 -13.40 -1.09 -10.20
CA LEU A 5 -13.67 0.08 -9.38
C LEU A 5 -12.77 1.22 -9.88
N VAL A 6 -13.27 2.44 -9.94
CA VAL A 6 -12.55 3.56 -10.56
C VAL A 6 -11.32 3.86 -9.71
N TRP A 7 -10.20 3.25 -10.09
CA TRP A 7 -8.90 3.40 -9.45
C TRP A 7 -7.92 3.77 -10.54
N ASN A 8 -7.19 4.87 -10.33
CA ASN A 8 -6.02 5.28 -11.11
C ASN A 8 -4.82 4.34 -10.84
N SER A 9 -5.09 3.05 -10.64
CA SER A 9 -4.14 1.97 -10.40
C SER A 9 -3.32 1.66 -11.64
N PHE A 10 -3.96 1.85 -12.80
CA PHE A 10 -3.43 1.58 -14.14
C PHE A 10 -3.26 2.87 -14.93
N THR A 11 -2.91 3.96 -14.25
CA THR A 11 -2.52 5.22 -14.90
C THR A 11 -1.17 5.68 -14.38
N GLU A 12 -0.44 6.40 -15.22
CA GLU A 12 0.83 7.03 -14.84
C GLU A 12 0.62 7.95 -13.63
N PHE A 13 1.59 7.92 -12.72
CA PHE A 13 1.54 8.64 -11.45
C PHE A 13 2.16 10.04 -11.54
N ASP A 14 2.55 10.46 -12.74
CA ASP A 14 3.11 11.78 -13.06
C ASP A 14 2.02 12.86 -13.23
N GLY A 15 0.75 12.52 -12.97
CA GLY A 15 -0.39 13.40 -13.16
C GLY A 15 -0.92 13.47 -14.59
N SER A 16 -0.32 12.74 -15.54
CA SER A 16 -0.77 12.74 -16.94
C SER A 16 -2.09 12.01 -17.16
N GLY A 17 -2.48 11.12 -16.22
CA GLY A 17 -3.67 10.28 -16.34
C GLY A 17 -3.62 9.27 -17.48
N LYS A 18 -2.47 9.12 -18.15
CA LYS A 18 -2.30 8.17 -19.25
C LYS A 18 -2.42 6.75 -18.74
N ALA A 19 -3.11 5.91 -19.49
CA ALA A 19 -3.21 4.49 -19.18
C ALA A 19 -1.81 3.86 -19.13
N ALA A 20 -1.49 3.23 -18.01
CA ALA A 20 -0.25 2.56 -17.74
C ALA A 20 -0.52 1.13 -17.30
N GLY A 21 0.16 0.17 -17.92
CA GLY A 21 0.11 -1.23 -17.52
C GLY A 21 -0.84 -2.11 -18.33
N LYS A 22 -0.80 -3.40 -18.00
CA LYS A 22 -1.65 -4.45 -18.59
C LYS A 22 -2.25 -5.28 -17.47
N ILE A 23 -3.54 -5.54 -17.56
CA ILE A 23 -4.27 -6.36 -16.59
C ILE A 23 -4.34 -7.79 -17.10
N ASN A 24 -3.85 -8.75 -16.32
CA ASN A 24 -4.15 -10.15 -16.55
C ASN A 24 -5.41 -10.52 -15.76
N PHE A 25 -6.56 -10.53 -16.46
CA PHE A 25 -7.86 -10.76 -15.85
C PHE A 25 -8.03 -12.14 -15.20
N GLY A 26 -7.26 -13.15 -15.64
CA GLY A 26 -7.32 -14.51 -15.10
C GLY A 26 -6.32 -14.78 -13.97
N SER A 27 -5.46 -13.82 -13.64
CA SER A 27 -4.38 -14.02 -12.65
C SER A 27 -4.81 -13.61 -11.26
N TYR A 28 -4.52 -14.45 -10.26
CA TYR A 28 -4.66 -14.15 -8.81
C TYR A 28 -3.31 -13.86 -8.14
N GLN A 29 -2.28 -13.53 -8.93
CA GLN A 29 -0.92 -13.33 -8.42
C GLN A 29 -0.83 -12.33 -7.27
N ALA A 30 -1.57 -11.22 -7.32
CA ALA A 30 -1.62 -10.25 -6.21
C ALA A 30 -2.20 -10.85 -4.93
N ARG A 31 -3.32 -11.58 -5.02
CA ARG A 31 -3.95 -12.26 -3.88
C ARG A 31 -2.97 -13.26 -3.25
N ASP A 32 -2.43 -14.14 -4.07
CA ASP A 32 -1.60 -15.25 -3.61
C ASP A 32 -0.30 -14.72 -2.98
N TRP A 33 0.32 -13.71 -3.61
CA TRP A 33 1.49 -13.04 -3.05
C TRP A 33 1.20 -12.32 -1.73
N LEU A 34 0.05 -11.63 -1.60
CA LEU A 34 -0.33 -10.96 -0.34
C LEU A 34 -0.60 -11.95 0.80
N ALA A 35 -1.10 -13.15 0.48
CA ALA A 35 -1.26 -14.22 1.46
C ALA A 35 0.09 -14.74 1.95
N ASP A 36 1.01 -15.04 1.04
CA ASP A 36 2.38 -15.47 1.38
C ASP A 36 3.15 -14.39 2.14
N PHE A 37 3.00 -13.13 1.71
CA PHE A 37 3.54 -11.96 2.40
C PHE A 37 3.04 -11.87 3.84
N SER A 38 1.72 -11.96 4.03
CA SER A 38 1.10 -11.88 5.36
C SER A 38 1.63 -12.99 6.27
N LYS A 39 1.72 -14.22 5.75
CA LYS A 39 2.27 -15.37 6.48
C LYS A 39 3.73 -15.14 6.88
N ALA A 40 4.57 -14.70 5.94
CA ALA A 40 5.98 -14.42 6.21
C ALA A 40 6.15 -13.31 7.27
N MET A 41 5.34 -12.24 7.19
CA MET A 41 5.36 -11.15 8.17
C MET A 41 4.90 -11.59 9.55
N SER A 42 3.87 -12.44 9.65
CA SER A 42 3.41 -12.99 10.93
C SER A 42 4.48 -13.86 11.60
N ILE A 43 5.16 -14.69 10.82
CA ILE A 43 6.31 -15.50 11.28
C ILE A 43 7.42 -14.56 11.79
N ASP A 44 7.82 -13.57 10.99
CA ASP A 44 8.86 -12.62 11.41
C ASP A 44 8.46 -11.86 12.69
N ASN A 45 7.19 -11.49 12.84
CA ASN A 45 6.66 -10.83 14.04
C ASN A 45 6.70 -11.74 15.27
N GLU A 46 6.36 -13.02 15.13
CA GLU A 46 6.39 -13.99 16.23
C GLU A 46 7.83 -14.26 16.71
N PHE A 47 8.78 -14.41 15.78
CA PHE A 47 10.17 -14.72 16.12
C PHE A 47 10.99 -13.51 16.58
N LYS A 48 10.73 -12.32 16.03
CA LYS A 48 11.57 -11.12 16.24
C LYS A 48 10.88 -10.03 17.04
N GLY A 49 9.56 -10.10 17.21
CA GLY A 49 8.73 -9.00 17.72
C GLY A 49 8.44 -7.92 16.66
N GLY A 50 7.34 -7.17 16.86
CA GLY A 50 6.79 -6.25 15.85
C GLY A 50 7.73 -5.15 15.40
N PHE A 51 8.53 -4.60 16.31
CA PHE A 51 9.51 -3.56 15.98
C PHE A 51 10.57 -4.07 14.98
N PHE A 52 11.19 -5.22 15.25
CA PHE A 52 12.24 -5.78 14.40
C PHE A 52 11.69 -6.38 13.10
N ALA A 53 10.49 -6.97 13.13
CA ALA A 53 9.83 -7.43 11.92
C ALA A 53 9.52 -6.27 10.96
N ARG A 54 9.06 -5.12 11.50
CA ARG A 54 8.84 -3.90 10.72
C ARG A 54 10.14 -3.34 10.14
N LEU A 55 11.20 -3.24 10.94
CA LEU A 55 12.50 -2.80 10.44
C LEU A 55 13.03 -3.73 9.35
N GLY A 56 12.86 -5.04 9.53
CA GLY A 56 13.16 -6.05 8.51
C GLY A 56 12.39 -5.80 7.22
N TYR A 57 11.09 -5.51 7.30
CA TYR A 57 10.29 -5.14 6.13
C TYR A 57 10.77 -3.83 5.48
N ALA A 58 10.95 -2.75 6.24
CA ALA A 58 11.38 -1.45 5.71
C ALA A 58 12.77 -1.50 5.05
N TRP A 59 13.67 -2.32 5.60
CA TRP A 59 15.01 -2.54 5.04
C TRP A 59 14.96 -3.34 3.74
N ASN A 60 14.10 -4.37 3.69
CA ASN A 60 13.91 -5.26 2.53
C ASN A 60 12.79 -4.81 1.58
N GLY A 61 12.21 -3.63 1.80
CA GLY A 61 11.26 -2.98 0.89
C GLY A 61 12.02 -2.31 -0.25
N GLY A 62 11.76 -2.76 -1.48
CA GLY A 62 12.39 -2.29 -2.71
C GLY A 62 13.69 -3.01 -3.09
N ASN A 63 14.19 -2.74 -4.30
CA ASN A 63 15.42 -3.29 -4.90
C ASN A 63 15.43 -4.81 -5.11
N GLY A 64 14.33 -5.43 -5.55
CA GLY A 64 14.33 -6.85 -5.95
C GLY A 64 14.31 -7.84 -4.78
N ASN A 65 14.06 -7.36 -3.57
CA ASN A 65 14.09 -8.17 -2.35
C ASN A 65 12.79 -8.96 -2.13
N LYS A 66 12.80 -9.84 -1.10
CA LYS A 66 11.70 -10.77 -0.75
C LYS A 66 10.30 -10.14 -0.72
N PHE A 67 10.18 -8.87 -0.36
CA PHE A 67 8.89 -8.16 -0.23
C PHE A 67 8.60 -7.17 -1.37
N ASP A 68 9.32 -7.27 -2.48
CA ASP A 68 9.15 -6.38 -3.64
C ASP A 68 8.31 -7.03 -4.74
N TYR A 69 6.98 -6.95 -4.61
CA TYR A 69 6.06 -7.44 -5.64
C TYR A 69 6.30 -6.79 -7.01
N LYS A 70 6.81 -5.55 -7.04
CA LYS A 70 6.97 -4.74 -8.28
C LYS A 70 8.00 -5.35 -9.23
N THR A 71 8.96 -6.10 -8.71
CA THR A 71 9.99 -6.80 -9.47
C THR A 71 9.67 -8.28 -9.68
N GLN A 72 8.85 -8.88 -8.81
CA GLN A 72 8.47 -10.31 -8.87
C GLN A 72 7.28 -10.62 -9.80
N ASN A 73 6.49 -9.61 -10.19
CA ASN A 73 5.29 -9.83 -11.02
C ASN A 73 5.58 -10.02 -12.53
N GLY A 74 6.80 -9.76 -13.00
CA GLY A 74 7.19 -9.94 -14.40
C GLY A 74 6.67 -8.90 -15.41
N GLY A 75 5.84 -7.93 -14.98
CA GLY A 75 5.24 -6.89 -15.84
C GLY A 75 5.45 -5.45 -15.34
N GLY A 76 6.23 -5.25 -14.28
CA GLY A 76 6.59 -3.93 -13.75
C GLY A 76 5.52 -3.30 -12.85
N LEU A 77 5.69 -2.00 -12.57
CA LEU A 77 4.90 -1.24 -11.58
C LEU A 77 3.39 -1.24 -11.83
N TYR A 78 2.98 -1.32 -13.09
CA TYR A 78 1.59 -1.20 -13.51
C TYR A 78 0.96 -2.54 -13.95
N ALA A 79 1.66 -3.66 -13.78
CA ALA A 79 1.08 -4.97 -14.05
C ALA A 79 -0.10 -5.24 -13.12
N GLY A 80 -1.24 -5.63 -13.69
CA GLY A 80 -2.48 -5.86 -12.98
C GLY A 80 -2.82 -7.34 -12.80
N SER A 81 -3.28 -7.69 -11.61
CA SER A 81 -3.85 -9.01 -11.32
C SER A 81 -4.94 -8.87 -10.24
N GLN A 82 -5.65 -9.97 -9.95
CA GLN A 82 -6.75 -9.99 -9.00
C GLN A 82 -6.26 -10.10 -7.56
N ILE A 83 -6.76 -9.21 -6.68
CA ILE A 83 -6.65 -9.35 -5.22
C ILE A 83 -7.85 -10.12 -4.63
N ALA A 84 -8.98 -10.06 -5.31
CA ALA A 84 -10.18 -10.87 -5.11
C ALA A 84 -10.86 -11.05 -6.47
N GLU A 85 -11.83 -11.97 -6.55
CA GLU A 85 -12.56 -12.19 -7.79
C GLU A 85 -13.19 -10.88 -8.31
N GLY A 86 -12.83 -10.50 -9.53
CA GLY A 86 -13.31 -9.27 -10.17
C GLY A 86 -12.72 -7.97 -9.63
N VAL A 87 -11.76 -8.02 -8.69
CA VAL A 87 -11.07 -6.85 -8.12
C VAL A 87 -9.61 -6.82 -8.56
N TYR A 88 -9.27 -5.87 -9.42
CA TYR A 88 -7.95 -5.76 -10.03
C TYR A 88 -7.12 -4.64 -9.40
N VAL A 89 -5.84 -4.92 -9.19
CA VAL A 89 -4.90 -3.99 -8.57
C VAL A 89 -3.56 -4.04 -9.30
N SER A 90 -2.91 -2.89 -9.47
CA SER A 90 -1.56 -2.82 -10.03
C SER A 90 -0.51 -3.22 -9.02
N ALA A 91 0.66 -3.63 -9.51
CA ALA A 91 1.76 -4.01 -8.63
C ALA A 91 2.22 -2.91 -7.67
N ARG A 92 2.11 -1.64 -8.07
CA ARG A 92 2.31 -0.49 -7.17
C ARG A 92 1.39 -0.56 -5.97
N ASP A 93 0.10 -0.74 -6.24
CA ASP A 93 -0.95 -0.66 -5.24
C ASP A 93 -1.01 -1.92 -4.37
N VAL A 94 -0.57 -3.08 -4.89
CA VAL A 94 -0.24 -4.26 -4.07
C VAL A 94 0.84 -3.92 -3.04
N GLY A 95 1.88 -3.16 -3.41
CA GLY A 95 2.91 -2.72 -2.47
C GLY A 95 2.36 -1.79 -1.38
N ASN A 96 1.46 -0.87 -1.73
CA ASN A 96 0.78 -0.01 -0.76
C ASN A 96 -0.11 -0.81 0.19
N PHE A 97 -0.83 -1.80 -0.34
CA PHE A 97 -1.61 -2.74 0.47
C PHE A 97 -0.72 -3.53 1.43
N ALA A 98 0.41 -4.05 0.94
CA ALA A 98 1.37 -4.80 1.75
C ALA A 98 1.93 -3.97 2.90
N ALA A 99 2.25 -2.68 2.67
CA ALA A 99 2.72 -1.77 3.71
C ALA A 99 1.69 -1.62 4.85
N GLY A 100 0.42 -1.42 4.50
CA GLY A 100 -0.67 -1.39 5.49
C GLY A 100 -0.82 -2.69 6.24
N ARG A 101 -0.73 -3.82 5.52
CA ARG A 101 -0.84 -5.15 6.11
C ARG A 101 0.30 -5.44 7.09
N ALA A 102 1.53 -5.03 6.76
CA ALA A 102 2.69 -5.15 7.65
C ALA A 102 2.50 -4.35 8.94
N ALA A 103 2.01 -3.11 8.85
CA ALA A 103 1.74 -2.27 10.02
C ALA A 103 0.71 -2.92 10.96
N ALA A 104 -0.38 -3.47 10.41
CA ALA A 104 -1.39 -4.18 11.19
C ALA A 104 -0.84 -5.45 11.86
N ILE A 105 -0.08 -6.28 11.12
CA ILE A 105 0.50 -7.53 11.65
C ILE A 105 1.51 -7.25 12.77
N THR A 106 2.27 -6.17 12.64
CA THR A 106 3.30 -5.78 13.64
C THR A 106 2.74 -4.98 14.82
N GLY A 107 1.42 -4.80 14.88
CA GLY A 107 0.73 -4.13 15.99
C GLY A 107 0.94 -2.61 16.05
N GLN A 108 1.34 -1.98 14.93
CA GLN A 108 1.49 -0.53 14.87
C GLN A 108 0.12 0.15 14.90
N ASP A 109 -0.03 1.24 15.67
CA ASP A 109 -1.25 2.06 15.61
C ASP A 109 -1.50 2.58 14.19
N LYS A 110 -2.77 2.58 13.78
CA LYS A 110 -3.16 2.94 12.42
C LYS A 110 -2.85 4.40 12.10
N MET A 111 -3.14 5.32 13.01
CA MET A 111 -2.89 6.75 12.77
C MET A 111 -1.40 7.01 12.73
N ASP A 112 -0.65 6.43 13.65
CA ASP A 112 0.82 6.49 13.62
C ASP A 112 1.39 5.98 12.29
N PHE A 113 0.89 4.84 11.79
CA PHE A 113 1.29 4.31 10.48
C PHE A 113 0.97 5.29 9.34
N MET A 114 -0.25 5.83 9.27
CA MET A 114 -0.64 6.80 8.24
C MET A 114 0.26 8.04 8.23
N LEU A 115 0.58 8.58 9.41
CA LEU A 115 1.48 9.74 9.53
C LEU A 115 2.93 9.40 9.14
N ASN A 116 3.41 8.20 9.46
CA ASN A 116 4.74 7.76 9.02
C ASN A 116 4.81 7.58 7.49
N ALA A 117 3.76 7.02 6.87
CA ALA A 117 3.69 6.86 5.42
C ALA A 117 3.63 8.22 4.71
N GLY A 118 2.75 9.11 5.17
CA GLY A 118 2.67 10.51 4.77
C GLY A 118 4.00 11.24 4.85
N GLY A 119 4.64 11.17 6.03
CA GLY A 119 5.93 11.81 6.26
C GLY A 119 7.03 11.25 5.37
N PHE A 120 7.03 9.94 5.11
CA PHE A 120 7.97 9.33 4.18
C PHE A 120 7.79 9.85 2.75
N ASN A 121 6.54 9.96 2.27
CA ASN A 121 6.27 10.52 0.95
C ASN A 121 6.72 12.00 0.85
N LEU A 122 6.38 12.83 1.85
CA LEU A 122 6.80 14.23 1.93
C LEU A 122 8.33 14.40 1.99
N SER A 123 9.04 13.43 2.56
CA SER A 123 10.51 13.39 2.57
C SER A 123 11.15 13.01 1.22
N GLY A 124 10.34 12.82 0.17
CA GLY A 124 10.80 12.35 -1.14
C GLY A 124 11.18 10.87 -1.14
N ASN A 125 10.50 10.04 -0.34
CA ASN A 125 10.80 8.61 -0.17
C ASN A 125 12.23 8.34 0.37
N SER A 126 12.75 9.25 1.20
CA SER A 126 14.09 9.13 1.77
C SER A 126 14.10 8.20 2.99
N LYS A 127 14.79 7.05 2.86
CA LYS A 127 15.02 6.14 4.01
C LYS A 127 15.71 6.87 5.18
N MET A 128 16.61 7.80 4.85
CA MET A 128 17.28 8.66 5.85
C MET A 128 16.34 9.68 6.47
N GLY A 129 15.37 10.21 5.71
CA GLY A 129 14.31 11.07 6.23
C GLY A 129 13.46 10.37 7.30
N LEU A 130 13.16 9.09 7.08
CA LEU A 130 12.42 8.24 8.01
C LEU A 130 13.24 7.86 9.26
N ILE A 131 14.56 7.74 9.16
CA ILE A 131 15.43 7.32 10.27
C ILE A 131 15.85 8.51 11.16
N PHE A 132 16.20 9.65 10.55
CA PHE A 132 16.80 10.78 11.29
C PHE A 132 15.80 11.91 11.59
N ASN A 133 14.77 12.09 10.76
CA ASN A 133 13.82 13.21 10.86
C ASN A 133 12.35 12.76 10.96
N ASN A 134 12.10 11.55 11.47
CA ASN A 134 10.74 10.98 11.50
C ASN A 134 9.73 11.92 12.18
N SER A 135 10.09 12.48 13.35
CA SER A 135 9.21 13.37 14.09
C SER A 135 8.86 14.64 13.32
N TYR A 136 9.81 15.21 12.57
CA TYR A 136 9.56 16.36 11.72
C TYR A 136 8.58 16.01 10.60
N TRP A 137 8.86 14.95 9.84
CA TRP A 137 8.04 14.56 8.70
C TRP A 137 6.64 14.08 9.09
N LYS A 138 6.50 13.42 10.24
CA LYS A 138 5.19 13.09 10.82
C LYS A 138 4.39 14.35 11.18
N ASN A 139 5.05 15.40 11.69
CA ASN A 139 4.38 16.65 11.98
C ASN A 139 3.94 17.36 10.69
N GLU A 140 4.74 17.32 9.62
CA GLU A 140 4.31 17.82 8.31
C GLU A 140 3.12 17.03 7.76
N ALA A 141 3.16 15.69 7.85
CA ALA A 141 2.02 14.83 7.48
C ALA A 141 0.75 15.13 8.28
N LEU A 142 0.90 15.46 9.57
CA LEU A 142 -0.23 15.86 10.42
C LEU A 142 -0.83 17.19 9.98
N LYS A 143 -0.02 18.14 9.49
CA LYS A 143 -0.48 19.43 8.96
C LYS A 143 -1.26 19.28 7.66
N GLU A 144 -0.82 18.41 6.75
CA GLU A 144 -1.59 18.03 5.55
C GLU A 144 -2.96 17.46 5.94
N GLY A 145 -2.97 16.66 7.00
CA GLY A 145 -4.20 16.20 7.65
C GLY A 145 -4.99 15.18 6.82
N PHE A 146 -6.20 14.90 7.29
CA PHE A 146 -7.07 13.92 6.64
C PHE A 146 -7.53 14.42 5.25
N PRO A 147 -7.65 13.56 4.22
CA PRO A 147 -7.58 12.09 4.29
C PRO A 147 -6.23 11.46 4.01
N ASP A 148 -5.30 12.16 3.38
CA ASP A 148 -4.09 11.53 2.81
C ASP A 148 -2.81 11.76 3.63
N TYR A 149 -2.79 12.75 4.52
CA TYR A 149 -1.63 13.08 5.37
C TYR A 149 -0.34 13.29 4.56
N GLY A 150 -0.45 13.86 3.34
CA GLY A 150 0.70 14.09 2.46
C GLY A 150 1.12 12.89 1.61
N GLU A 151 0.40 11.77 1.65
CA GLU A 151 0.49 10.72 0.63
C GLU A 151 -0.29 11.10 -0.63
N HIS A 152 0.00 10.43 -1.74
CA HIS A 152 -0.94 10.46 -2.85
C HIS A 152 -2.22 9.69 -2.46
N PHE A 153 -3.39 10.21 -2.87
CA PHE A 153 -4.71 9.61 -2.61
C PHE A 153 -4.74 8.08 -2.73
N ASN A 154 -4.38 7.52 -3.89
CA ASN A 154 -4.37 6.07 -4.12
C ASN A 154 -3.46 5.32 -3.14
N SER A 155 -2.26 5.84 -2.86
CA SER A 155 -1.30 5.19 -1.97
C SER A 155 -1.88 5.09 -0.56
N ASN A 156 -2.35 6.20 -0.02
CA ASN A 156 -2.98 6.26 1.31
C ASN A 156 -4.16 5.28 1.40
N LEU A 157 -4.99 5.28 0.37
CA LEU A 157 -6.20 4.48 0.30
C LEU A 157 -5.90 2.97 0.28
N PHE A 158 -4.93 2.50 -0.51
CA PHE A 158 -4.51 1.10 -0.49
C PHE A 158 -3.77 0.72 0.80
N GLN A 159 -3.00 1.63 1.40
CA GLN A 159 -2.40 1.41 2.72
C GLN A 159 -3.49 1.19 3.79
N ARG A 160 -4.58 1.95 3.77
CA ARG A 160 -5.73 1.73 4.69
C ARG A 160 -6.41 0.38 4.45
N PHE A 161 -6.60 0.01 3.19
CA PHE A 161 -7.21 -1.28 2.85
C PHE A 161 -6.34 -2.45 3.29
N GLY A 162 -5.02 -2.34 3.11
CA GLY A 162 -4.08 -3.32 3.62
C GLY A 162 -4.13 -3.45 5.14
N TYR A 163 -4.18 -2.33 5.84
CA TYR A 163 -4.28 -2.30 7.30
C TYR A 163 -5.56 -2.99 7.80
N GLU A 164 -6.69 -2.72 7.16
CA GLU A 164 -8.00 -3.30 7.51
C GLU A 164 -8.28 -4.65 6.83
N ASN A 165 -7.37 -5.14 6.00
CA ASN A 165 -7.50 -6.36 5.19
C ASN A 165 -8.75 -6.38 4.27
N ILE A 166 -9.08 -5.25 3.66
CA ILE A 166 -10.24 -5.07 2.78
C ILE A 166 -9.87 -5.50 1.36
N THR A 167 -10.47 -6.59 0.85
CA THR A 167 -10.14 -7.13 -0.49
C THR A 167 -11.34 -7.21 -1.42
N THR A 168 -12.57 -7.16 -0.89
CA THR A 168 -13.79 -7.32 -1.68
C THR A 168 -14.26 -5.99 -2.29
N ALA A 169 -14.90 -6.05 -3.45
CA ALA A 169 -15.39 -4.84 -4.12
C ALA A 169 -16.38 -4.03 -3.26
N GLU A 170 -17.26 -4.72 -2.54
CA GLU A 170 -18.30 -4.11 -1.72
C GLU A 170 -17.71 -3.33 -0.54
N GLU A 171 -16.78 -3.93 0.19
CA GLU A 171 -16.10 -3.28 1.31
C GLU A 171 -15.22 -2.13 0.84
N ILE A 172 -14.52 -2.31 -0.29
CA ILE A 172 -13.76 -1.25 -0.93
C ILE A 172 -14.66 -0.04 -1.20
N ILE A 173 -15.79 -0.24 -1.89
CA ILE A 173 -16.74 0.84 -2.20
C ILE A 173 -17.23 1.52 -0.91
N LYS A 174 -17.63 0.72 0.08
CA LYS A 174 -18.14 1.21 1.36
C LYS A 174 -17.10 2.07 2.07
N LYS A 175 -15.84 1.63 2.11
CA LYS A 175 -14.76 2.30 2.83
C LYS A 175 -14.25 3.54 2.10
N SER A 176 -14.15 3.49 0.77
CA SER A 176 -13.88 4.67 -0.05
C SER A 176 -14.93 5.76 0.17
N LYS A 177 -16.22 5.42 0.30
CA LYS A 177 -17.24 6.40 0.65
C LYS A 177 -17.09 6.97 2.06
N LEU A 178 -16.73 6.14 3.05
CA LEU A 178 -16.58 6.63 4.43
C LEU A 178 -15.42 7.61 4.58
N ILE A 179 -14.34 7.41 3.84
CA ILE A 179 -13.13 8.21 4.01
C ILE A 179 -13.14 9.44 3.07
N TRP A 180 -13.81 9.37 1.91
CA TRP A 180 -13.80 10.46 0.90
C TRP A 180 -15.19 10.94 0.44
N GLY A 181 -16.28 10.33 0.91
CA GLY A 181 -17.64 10.50 0.37
C GLY A 181 -18.25 11.89 0.50
N ASP A 182 -17.62 12.80 1.24
CA ASP A 182 -18.13 14.16 1.46
C ASP A 182 -17.21 15.27 0.93
N ARG A 183 -16.15 14.94 0.16
CA ARG A 183 -15.31 15.96 -0.50
C ARG A 183 -15.58 15.97 -2.00
N LYS A 184 -16.67 16.64 -2.38
CA LYS A 184 -16.81 17.27 -3.70
C LYS A 184 -16.32 18.70 -3.62
#